data_AF-A0A2D4ZSD7-F1
#
_entry.id   AF-A0A2D4ZSD7-F1
#
_cell.length_a   1.000
_cell.length_b   1.000
_cell.length_c   1.000
_cell.angle_alpha   90.00
_cell.angle_beta   90.00
_cell.angle_gamma   90.00
#
_symmetry.space_group_name_H-M   'P 1'
#
loop_
_entity.id
_entity.type
_entity.pdbx_description
1 polymer ?
#
loop_
_entity_poly.entity_id
_entity_poly.type
_entity_poly.pdbx_seq_one_letter_code
_entity_poly.pdbx_strand_id
1 'polypeptide(L)'
;MYFVACSSPDNPHFETATDFILLNKENSPNELYKYYEYQFNTGAFGYSRVFWSVVKENSMNPDLSKSLIPDGYHIKGWSENNELILEEWEPYYYKSEEVDLSSGMEFLGVKIIVLSEDTTS
;
A
#
# COMPACT_ATOMS: atom_id res chain seq x y z
N MET A 1 -4.21 10.86 13.96
CA MET A 1 -4.70 10.34 12.66
C MET A 1 -5.08 8.90 12.91
N TYR A 2 -6.28 8.48 12.52
CA TYR A 2 -6.76 7.11 12.74
C TYR A 2 -6.84 6.41 11.39
N PHE A 3 -6.42 5.14 11.33
CA PHE A 3 -6.47 4.31 10.14
C PHE A 3 -7.41 3.13 10.40
N VAL A 4 -8.28 2.82 9.44
CA VAL A 4 -9.17 1.65 9.50
C VAL A 4 -8.49 0.51 8.75
N ALA A 5 -8.17 -0.57 9.46
CA ALA A 5 -7.44 -1.72 8.92
C ALA A 5 -8.34 -2.91 8.60
N CYS A 6 -9.54 -3.00 9.22
CA CYS A 6 -10.50 -4.06 8.93
C CYS A 6 -11.94 -3.60 9.22
N SER A 7 -12.84 -3.76 8.24
CA SER A 7 -14.27 -3.45 8.39
C SER A 7 -15.12 -4.72 8.28
N SER A 8 -15.23 -5.47 9.39
CA SER A 8 -16.40 -6.34 9.56
C SER A 8 -17.59 -5.45 9.92
N PRO A 9 -18.80 -5.63 9.33
CA PRO A 9 -19.97 -4.79 9.59
C PRO A 9 -20.32 -4.66 11.08
N ASP A 10 -20.00 -5.70 11.85
CA ASP A 10 -20.38 -5.82 13.26
C ASP A 10 -19.27 -5.39 14.24
N ASN A 11 -18.03 -5.20 13.76
CA ASN A 11 -16.91 -4.81 14.62
C ASN A 11 -15.75 -4.20 13.79
N PRO A 12 -15.80 -2.90 13.43
CA PRO A 12 -14.69 -2.25 12.75
C PRO A 12 -13.46 -2.26 13.67
N HIS A 13 -12.39 -2.95 13.24
CA HIS A 13 -11.12 -2.91 13.95
C HIS A 13 -10.46 -1.57 13.60
N PHE A 14 -10.69 -0.58 14.45
CA PHE A 14 -9.89 0.63 14.46
C PHE A 14 -8.55 0.26 15.08
N GLU A 15 -7.52 0.11 14.25
CA GLU A 15 -6.18 0.01 14.80
C GLU A 15 -5.86 1.34 15.45
N THR A 16 -5.96 1.36 16.78
CA THR A 16 -5.52 2.47 17.59
C THR A 16 -4.05 2.72 17.25
N ALA A 17 -3.69 3.99 17.04
CA ALA A 17 -2.39 4.45 16.54
C ALA A 17 -1.14 3.92 17.29
N THR A 18 -1.30 3.17 18.38
CA THR A 18 -0.26 2.52 19.16
C THR A 18 0.42 1.37 18.42
N ASP A 19 -0.30 0.64 17.57
CA ASP A 19 0.23 -0.52 16.85
C ASP A 19 0.62 -0.19 15.41
N PHE A 20 0.28 0.98 14.91
CA PHE A 20 0.66 1.43 13.57
C PHE A 20 2.08 2.00 13.56
N ILE A 21 2.95 1.42 12.74
CA ILE A 21 4.31 1.91 12.51
C ILE A 21 4.40 2.40 11.07
N LEU A 22 4.48 3.73 10.90
CA LEU A 22 4.79 4.33 9.60
C LEU A 22 6.27 4.13 9.29
N LEU A 23 6.58 3.49 8.17
CA LEU A 23 7.95 3.32 7.70
C LEU A 23 8.34 4.41 6.71
N ASN A 24 7.47 4.65 5.74
CA ASN A 24 7.71 5.64 4.69
C ASN A 24 6.40 6.27 4.22
N LYS A 25 6.51 7.49 3.70
CA LYS A 25 5.44 8.19 3.01
C LYS A 25 6.03 9.09 1.94
N GLU A 26 5.35 9.20 0.81
CA GLU A 26 5.77 10.09 -0.26
C GLU A 26 4.55 10.61 -1.02
N ASN A 27 4.57 11.90 -1.31
CA ASN A 27 3.55 12.54 -2.11
C ASN A 27 3.83 12.32 -3.59
N SER A 28 2.77 12.15 -4.38
CA SER A 28 2.88 12.12 -5.83
C SER A 28 3.35 13.49 -6.35
N PRO A 29 4.02 13.56 -7.52
CA PRO A 29 4.54 14.81 -8.06
C PRO A 29 3.51 15.94 -8.24
N ASN A 30 2.24 15.59 -8.48
CA ASN A 30 1.15 16.56 -8.57
C ASN A 30 0.44 16.85 -7.23
N GLU A 31 0.91 16.26 -6.14
CA GLU A 31 0.39 16.42 -4.78
C GLU A 31 -1.09 16.02 -4.60
N LEU A 32 -1.69 15.28 -5.56
CA LEU A 32 -3.07 14.80 -5.44
C LEU A 32 -3.17 13.49 -4.67
N TYR A 33 -2.09 12.71 -4.66
CA TYR A 33 -2.00 11.42 -4.01
C TYR A 33 -0.76 11.33 -3.13
N LYS A 34 -0.76 10.35 -2.24
CA LYS A 34 0.43 9.92 -1.50
C LYS A 34 0.34 8.43 -1.24
N TYR A 35 1.49 7.80 -1.09
CA TYR A 35 1.53 6.46 -0.57
C TYR A 35 2.00 6.44 0.89
N TYR A 36 1.61 5.37 1.57
CA TYR A 36 2.12 4.98 2.87
C TYR A 36 2.70 3.58 2.79
N GLU A 37 3.88 3.41 3.35
CA GLU A 37 4.48 2.12 3.69
C GLU A 37 4.46 1.99 5.20
N TYR A 38 3.86 0.92 5.70
CA TYR A 38 3.63 0.77 7.13
C TYR A 38 3.56 -0.69 7.56
N GLN A 39 3.65 -0.86 8.87
CA GLN A 39 3.61 -2.14 9.57
C GLN A 39 2.66 -2.02 10.75
N PHE A 40 2.20 -3.17 11.25
CA PHE A 40 1.41 -3.25 12.47
C PHE A 40 2.17 -4.07 13.53
N ASN A 41 2.34 -3.49 14.71
CA ASN A 41 3.01 -4.12 15.82
C ASN A 41 2.06 -5.12 16.50
N THR A 42 2.15 -6.39 16.11
CA THR A 42 1.30 -7.46 16.68
C THR A 42 1.93 -8.16 17.89
N GLY A 43 3.01 -7.64 18.47
CA GLY A 43 3.69 -8.25 19.63
C GLY A 43 4.63 -9.43 19.30
N ALA A 44 4.87 -10.29 20.31
CA ALA A 44 6.08 -11.09 20.57
C ALA A 44 6.59 -12.12 19.53
N PHE A 45 6.02 -12.22 18.33
CA PHE A 45 6.33 -13.31 17.37
C PHE A 45 6.96 -12.91 16.04
N GLY A 46 7.49 -11.69 15.92
CA GLY A 46 8.45 -11.34 14.87
C GLY A 46 7.83 -11.05 13.50
N TYR A 47 8.49 -10.10 12.82
CA TYR A 47 8.26 -9.60 11.46
C TYR A 47 6.80 -9.31 11.11
N SER A 48 6.36 -8.09 11.45
CA SER A 48 5.17 -7.48 10.88
C SER A 48 5.28 -7.48 9.36
N ARG A 49 4.30 -8.07 8.68
CA ARG A 49 4.05 -7.85 7.26
C ARG A 49 4.08 -6.35 6.96
N VAL A 50 4.72 -5.99 5.85
CA VAL A 50 4.71 -4.62 5.34
C VAL A 50 3.51 -4.46 4.43
N PHE A 51 2.84 -3.33 4.58
CA PHE A 51 1.68 -2.94 3.80
C PHE A 51 1.99 -1.65 3.07
N TRP A 52 1.44 -1.53 1.87
CA TRP A 52 1.49 -0.32 1.06
C TRP A 52 0.07 0.13 0.74
N SER A 53 -0.20 1.43 0.83
CA SER A 53 -1.49 1.99 0.45
C SER A 53 -1.35 3.31 -0.27
N VAL A 54 -2.28 3.61 -1.18
CA VAL A 54 -2.31 4.85 -1.96
C VAL A 54 -3.60 5.61 -1.71
N VAL A 55 -3.47 6.83 -1.20
CA VAL A 55 -4.61 7.65 -0.79
C VAL A 55 -4.58 9.01 -1.48
N LYS A 56 -5.73 9.66 -1.56
CA LYS A 56 -5.81 11.08 -1.95
C LYS A 56 -5.24 11.96 -0.85
N GLU A 57 -4.45 12.97 -1.22
CA GLU A 57 -3.71 13.84 -0.28
C GLU A 57 -4.61 14.47 0.80
N ASN A 58 -5.78 14.95 0.37
CA ASN A 58 -6.76 15.66 1.20
C ASN A 58 -7.79 14.75 1.89
N SER A 59 -7.58 13.43 1.90
CA SER A 59 -8.49 12.51 2.58
C SER A 59 -8.35 12.63 4.09
N MET A 60 -9.35 13.22 4.75
CA MET A 60 -9.39 13.31 6.21
C MET A 60 -9.71 11.93 6.80
N ASN A 61 -8.71 11.25 7.36
CA ASN A 61 -8.75 9.85 7.85
C ASN A 61 -8.98 8.83 6.71
N PRO A 62 -7.98 8.58 5.87
CA PRO A 62 -8.10 7.60 4.79
C PRO A 62 -8.26 6.18 5.35
N ASP A 63 -9.15 5.42 4.72
CA ASP A 63 -9.35 4.00 4.98
C ASP A 63 -8.25 3.19 4.24
N LEU A 64 -7.17 2.84 4.95
CA LEU A 64 -6.04 2.12 4.37
C LEU A 64 -6.45 0.73 3.87
N SER A 65 -7.42 0.08 4.53
CA SER A 65 -7.93 -1.22 4.09
C SER A 65 -8.53 -1.20 2.68
N LYS A 66 -9.07 -0.06 2.25
CA LYS A 66 -9.66 0.14 0.91
C LYS A 66 -8.70 0.74 -0.12
N SER A 67 -7.50 1.08 0.31
CA SER A 67 -6.47 1.70 -0.54
C SER A 67 -5.20 0.85 -0.61
N LEU A 68 -5.31 -0.42 -0.23
CA LEU A 68 -4.20 -1.35 -0.14
C LEU A 68 -3.69 -1.74 -1.53
N ILE A 69 -2.37 -1.81 -1.67
CA ILE A 69 -1.71 -2.47 -2.79
C ILE A 69 -1.78 -3.98 -2.56
N PRO A 70 -2.23 -4.77 -3.55
CA PRO A 70 -2.32 -6.23 -3.43
C PRO A 70 -0.98 -6.89 -3.08
N ASP A 71 -1.09 -8.06 -2.45
CA ASP A 71 0.07 -8.93 -2.26
C ASP A 71 0.69 -9.30 -3.60
N GLY A 72 2.01 -9.48 -3.61
CA GLY A 72 2.75 -9.68 -4.85
C GLY A 72 3.32 -8.39 -5.45
N TYR A 73 2.97 -7.23 -4.90
CA TYR A 73 3.55 -5.94 -5.30
C TYR A 73 4.01 -5.10 -4.10
N HIS A 74 5.02 -4.28 -4.30
CA HIS A 74 5.36 -3.18 -3.40
C HIS A 74 5.65 -1.89 -4.17
N ILE A 75 5.52 -0.75 -3.50
CA ILE A 75 5.74 0.56 -4.12
C ILE A 75 7.24 0.87 -4.12
N LYS A 76 7.75 1.32 -5.27
CA LYS A 76 9.12 1.87 -5.41
C LYS A 76 9.17 3.39 -5.35
N GLY A 77 8.05 4.04 -5.64
CA GLY A 77 7.92 5.49 -5.62
C GLY A 77 6.97 5.98 -6.72
N TRP A 78 7.14 7.25 -7.08
CA TRP A 78 6.42 7.88 -8.17
C TRP A 78 7.34 8.15 -9.36
N SER A 79 6.82 8.01 -10.57
CA SER A 79 7.46 8.56 -11.77
C SER A 79 7.21 10.07 -11.88
N GLU A 80 8.03 10.77 -12.67
CA GLU A 80 7.85 12.20 -12.97
C GLU A 80 6.48 12.52 -13.61
N ASN A 81 5.87 11.55 -14.30
CA ASN A 81 4.55 11.68 -14.94
C ASN A 81 3.38 11.40 -13.98
N ASN A 82 3.63 11.30 -12.68
CA ASN A 82 2.61 11.00 -11.66
C ASN A 82 1.98 9.60 -11.83
N GLU A 83 2.76 8.64 -12.31
CA GLU A 83 2.40 7.22 -12.33
C GLU A 83 3.06 6.53 -11.12
N LEU A 84 2.32 5.66 -10.43
CA LEU A 84 2.84 4.90 -9.31
C LEU A 84 3.69 3.73 -9.81
N ILE A 85 4.93 3.63 -9.34
CA ILE A 85 5.84 2.55 -9.73
C ILE A 85 5.72 1.43 -8.71
N LEU A 86 5.27 0.27 -9.18
CA LEU A 86 5.20 -0.98 -8.45
C LEU A 86 6.30 -1.93 -8.93
N GLU A 87 6.88 -2.68 -8.01
CA GLU A 87 7.77 -3.81 -8.30
C GLU A 87 7.06 -5.08 -7.85
N GLU A 88 7.06 -6.08 -8.73
CA GLU A 88 6.63 -7.43 -8.39
C GLU A 88 7.57 -8.01 -7.32
N TRP A 89 7.00 -8.72 -6.35
CA TRP A 89 7.78 -9.44 -5.36
C TRP A 89 7.06 -10.70 -4.91
N GLU A 90 7.81 -11.69 -4.46
CA GLU A 90 7.25 -12.88 -3.82
C GLU A 90 7.28 -12.71 -2.29
N PRO A 91 6.14 -12.38 -1.63
CA PRO A 91 6.08 -12.33 -0.17
C PRO A 91 6.41 -13.69 0.46
N TYR A 92 7.07 -13.66 1.61
CA TYR A 92 7.37 -14.87 2.40
C TYR A 92 6.14 -15.46 3.14
N TYR A 93 4.95 -14.90 2.92
CA TYR A 93 3.69 -15.26 3.56
C TYR A 93 2.65 -15.66 2.52
N TYR A 94 1.58 -16.32 2.96
CA TYR A 94 0.49 -16.76 2.10
C TYR A 94 -0.27 -15.55 1.51
N LYS A 95 -0.37 -15.49 0.17
CA LYS A 95 -1.18 -14.49 -0.55
C LYS A 95 -2.65 -14.87 -0.42
N SER A 96 -3.47 -13.98 0.14
CA SER A 96 -4.91 -14.26 0.26
C SER A 96 -5.64 -14.15 -1.08
N GLU A 97 -5.19 -13.26 -1.96
CA GLU A 97 -5.75 -13.01 -3.28
C GLU A 97 -4.61 -12.71 -4.27
N GLU A 98 -4.68 -13.28 -5.46
CA GLU A 98 -3.81 -12.92 -6.58
C GLU A 98 -4.55 -11.89 -7.44
N VAL A 99 -4.00 -10.68 -7.52
CA VAL A 99 -4.52 -9.61 -8.36
C VAL A 99 -3.47 -9.29 -9.41
N ASP A 100 -3.76 -9.59 -10.67
CA ASP A 100 -2.84 -9.28 -11.76
C ASP A 100 -2.88 -7.78 -12.08
N LEU A 101 -1.78 -7.08 -11.79
CA LEU A 101 -1.57 -5.69 -12.16
C LEU A 101 -0.66 -5.60 -13.38
N SER A 102 -0.95 -4.66 -14.28
CA SER A 102 -0.20 -4.46 -15.52
C SER A 102 0.12 -2.98 -15.75
N SER A 103 1.29 -2.71 -16.32
CA SER A 103 1.70 -1.35 -16.68
C SER A 103 0.68 -0.67 -17.58
N GLY A 104 0.33 0.57 -17.25
CA GLY A 104 -0.59 1.40 -18.03
C GLY A 104 -2.04 1.36 -17.56
N MET A 105 -2.42 0.44 -16.68
CA MET A 105 -3.76 0.42 -16.10
C MET A 105 -3.96 1.51 -15.04
N GLU A 106 -5.22 1.83 -14.76
CA GLU A 106 -5.60 2.65 -13.62
C GLU A 106 -6.00 1.74 -12.45
N PHE A 107 -5.37 1.97 -11.29
CA PHE A 107 -5.64 1.25 -10.05
C PHE A 107 -5.77 2.27 -8.91
N LEU A 108 -6.81 2.18 -8.09
CA LEU A 108 -7.11 3.15 -7.02
C LEU A 108 -7.14 4.63 -7.49
N GLY A 109 -7.47 4.87 -8.77
CA GLY A 109 -7.51 6.20 -9.37
C GLY A 109 -6.15 6.78 -9.76
N VAL A 110 -5.09 5.96 -9.75
CA VAL A 110 -3.76 6.32 -10.25
C VAL A 110 -3.34 5.37 -11.38
N LYS A 111 -2.64 5.90 -12.38
CA LYS A 111 -2.00 5.06 -13.40
C LYS A 111 -0.76 4.40 -12.80
N ILE A 112 -0.53 3.13 -13.12
CA ILE A 112 0.59 2.37 -12.56
C ILE A 112 1.61 1.94 -13.63
N ILE A 113 2.86 1.80 -13.20
CA ILE A 113 3.93 1.12 -13.91
C ILE A 113 4.31 -0.08 -13.06
N VAL A 114 4.29 -1.27 -13.64
CA VAL A 114 4.70 -2.51 -12.98
C VAL A 114 6.06 -2.93 -13.55
N LEU A 115 7.04 -3.06 -12.66
CA LEU A 115 8.37 -3.58 -12.95
C LEU A 115 8.42 -5.05 -12.53
N SER A 116 8.84 -5.92 -13.45
CA SER A 116 9.16 -7.32 -13.14
C SER A 116 10.56 -7.41 -12.52
N GLU A 117 10.77 -8.36 -11.61
CA GLU A 117 12.10 -8.62 -11.01
C GLU A 117 13.19 -8.93 -12.08
N ASP A 118 12.79 -9.38 -13.27
CA ASP A 118 13.69 -9.80 -14.36
C ASP A 118 14.28 -8.68 -15.24
N THR A 119 14.29 -7.43 -14.79
CA THR A 119 15.00 -6.35 -15.52
C THR A 119 16.43 -6.13 -14.99
N THR A 120 17.21 -7.20 -14.92
CA THR A 120 18.67 -7.11 -14.94
C THR A 120 19.21 -7.99 -16.08
N SER A 121 19.60 -7.35 -17.18
CA SER A 121 20.50 -7.91 -18.21
C SER A 121 21.80 -7.13 -18.21
#